data_AF-A0A8K0GHG7-F1
#
_entry.id   AF-A0A8K0GHG7-F1
#
_cell.length_a   1.000
_cell.length_b   1.000
_cell.length_c   1.000
_cell.angle_alpha   90.00
_cell.angle_beta   90.00
_cell.angle_gamma   90.00
#
_symmetry.space_group_name_H-M   'P 1'
#
loop_
_entity.id
_entity.type
_entity.pdbx_description
1 polymer ?
#
loop_
_entity_poly.entity_id
_entity_poly.type
_entity_poly.pdbx_seq_one_letter_code
_entity_poly.pdbx_strand_id
1 'polypeptide(L)'
;MNQYTNREMADIHYVYGKADGNTREAQRLYRGMFPGRQRPAKDTCFAVFQRTVRISNLEMEVLDTIEEHSEGATEFQASNATVCRMLHE
;
A
#
# COMPACT_ATOMS: atom_id res chain seq x y z
N MET A 1 -4.52 -15.55 -10.56
CA MET A 1 -3.37 -14.65 -10.27
C MET A 1 -2.33 -15.30 -9.34
N ASN A 2 -2.26 -16.64 -9.28
CA ASN A 2 -1.37 -17.41 -8.38
C ASN A 2 -0.02 -17.80 -9.03
N GLN A 3 0.34 -17.20 -10.16
CA GLN A 3 1.55 -17.58 -10.92
C GLN A 3 2.77 -16.70 -10.60
N TYR A 4 2.59 -15.60 -9.87
CA TYR A 4 3.66 -14.64 -9.56
C TYR A 4 3.80 -14.52 -8.06
N THR A 5 5.05 -14.51 -7.58
CA THR A 5 5.36 -14.21 -6.18
C THR A 5 5.06 -12.75 -5.84
N ASN A 6 4.90 -12.42 -4.56
CA ASN A 6 4.69 -11.03 -4.12
C ASN A 6 5.81 -10.09 -4.62
N ARG A 7 7.06 -10.59 -4.67
CA ARG A 7 8.20 -9.84 -5.22
C ARG A 7 8.04 -9.55 -6.70
N GLU A 8 7.65 -10.55 -7.49
CA GLU A 8 7.40 -10.36 -8.92
C GLU A 8 6.20 -9.45 -9.17
N MET A 9 5.16 -9.50 -8.33
CA MET A 9 4.04 -8.55 -8.42
C MET A 9 4.51 -7.11 -8.16
N ALA A 10 5.40 -6.88 -7.20
CA ALA A 10 5.98 -5.55 -6.97
C ALA A 10 6.82 -5.07 -8.17
N ASP A 11 7.64 -5.96 -8.74
CA ASP A 11 8.44 -5.65 -9.93
C ASP A 11 7.56 -5.33 -11.15
N ILE A 12 6.47 -6.09 -11.34
CA ILE A 12 5.46 -5.84 -12.40
C ILE A 12 4.80 -4.48 -12.18
N HIS A 13 4.40 -4.16 -10.94
CA HIS A 13 3.80 -2.87 -10.59
C HIS A 13 4.73 -1.70 -10.92
N TYR A 14 5.98 -1.80 -10.46
CA TYR A 14 7.01 -0.79 -10.71
C TYR A 14 7.23 -0.56 -12.20
N VAL A 15 7.41 -1.62 -12.98
CA VAL A 15 7.64 -1.51 -14.42
C VAL A 15 6.41 -0.98 -15.15
N TYR A 16 5.20 -1.34 -14.71
CA TYR A 16 3.96 -0.83 -15.28
C TYR A 16 3.77 0.67 -15.03
N GLY A 17 4.07 1.15 -13.82
CA GLY A 17 4.09 2.58 -13.50
C GLY A 17 5.17 3.33 -14.28
N LYS A 18 6.38 2.77 -14.41
CA LYS A 18 7.48 3.34 -15.21
C LYS A 18 7.15 3.45 -16.69
N ALA A 19 6.25 2.60 -17.19
CA ALA A 19 5.76 2.61 -18.56
C ALA A 19 4.52 3.49 -18.76
N ASP A 20 4.16 4.33 -17.78
CA ASP A 20 3.00 5.23 -17.82
C ASP A 20 1.69 4.48 -18.10
N GLY A 21 1.52 3.29 -17.49
CA GLY A 21 0.36 2.44 -17.69
C GLY A 21 0.28 1.76 -19.07
N ASN A 22 1.28 1.93 -19.94
CA ASN A 22 1.33 1.26 -21.23
C ASN A 22 1.81 -0.19 -21.08
N THR A 23 0.90 -1.14 -21.28
CA THR A 23 1.21 -2.55 -21.05
C THR A 23 2.21 -3.14 -22.04
N ARG A 24 2.23 -2.68 -23.30
CA ARG A 24 3.19 -3.18 -24.30
C ARG A 24 4.60 -2.74 -23.95
N GLU A 25 4.72 -1.48 -23.55
CA GLU A 25 5.99 -0.89 -23.15
C GLU A 25 6.50 -1.50 -21.83
N ALA A 26 5.60 -1.66 -20.85
CA ALA A 26 5.90 -2.36 -19.60
C ALA A 26 6.42 -3.78 -19.85
N GLN A 27 5.80 -4.54 -20.76
CA GLN A 27 6.25 -5.89 -21.10
C GLN A 27 7.63 -5.91 -21.75
N ARG A 28 7.94 -4.93 -22.60
CA ARG A 28 9.25 -4.78 -23.23
C ARG A 28 10.32 -4.48 -22.17
N LEU A 29 10.04 -3.52 -21.30
CA LEU A 29 10.92 -3.14 -20.19
C LEU A 29 11.12 -4.30 -19.20
N TYR A 30 10.04 -5.00 -18.83
CA TYR A 30 10.10 -6.12 -17.90
C TYR A 30 10.97 -7.26 -18.42
N ARG A 31 10.85 -7.58 -19.72
CA ARG A 31 11.69 -8.59 -20.37
C ARG A 31 13.18 -8.19 -20.40
N GLY A 32 13.47 -6.90 -20.57
CA GLY A 32 14.84 -6.39 -20.54
C GLY A 32 15.45 -6.38 -19.14
N MET A 33 14.66 -6.02 -18.12
CA MET A 33 15.12 -5.93 -16.73
C MET A 33 15.25 -7.30 -16.05
N PHE A 34 14.38 -8.25 -16.39
CA PHE A 34 14.33 -9.58 -15.77
C PHE A 34 14.45 -10.68 -16.82
N PRO A 35 15.62 -10.84 -17.46
CA PRO A 35 15.83 -11.92 -18.41
C PRO A 35 15.68 -13.27 -17.69
N GLY A 36 14.80 -14.13 -18.21
CA GLY A 36 14.52 -15.46 -17.63
C GLY A 36 13.25 -15.55 -16.79
N ARG A 37 12.59 -14.43 -16.48
CA ARG A 37 11.25 -14.47 -15.85
C ARG A 37 10.13 -14.56 -16.88
N GLN A 38 9.01 -15.15 -16.46
CA GLN A 38 7.82 -15.19 -17.29
C GLN A 38 7.31 -13.77 -17.56
N ARG A 39 7.03 -13.48 -18.84
CA ARG A 39 6.48 -12.19 -19.25
C ARG A 39 5.05 -12.06 -18.71
N PRO A 40 4.73 -11.00 -17.95
CA PRO A 40 3.38 -10.79 -17.46
C PRO A 40 2.41 -10.57 -18.62
N ALA A 41 1.23 -11.20 -18.55
CA ALA A 41 0.15 -10.96 -19.50
C ALA A 41 -0.44 -9.56 -19.30
N LYS A 42 -1.18 -9.05 -20.29
CA LYS A 42 -1.74 -7.69 -20.19
C LYS A 42 -2.64 -7.53 -18.96
N ASP A 43 -3.53 -8.49 -18.76
CA ASP A 43 -4.49 -8.47 -17.67
C ASP A 43 -3.80 -8.59 -16.31
N THR A 44 -2.63 -9.24 -16.26
CA THR A 44 -1.82 -9.35 -15.04
C THR A 44 -1.27 -7.99 -14.62
N CYS A 45 -0.71 -7.21 -15.55
CA CYS A 45 -0.16 -5.89 -15.21
C CYS A 45 -1.25 -4.97 -14.63
N PHE A 46 -2.43 -4.97 -15.26
CA PHE A 46 -3.56 -4.16 -14.81
C PHE A 46 -4.11 -4.61 -13.46
N ALA A 47 -4.33 -5.92 -13.27
CA ALA A 47 -4.84 -6.42 -12.00
C ALA A 47 -3.82 -6.24 -10.86
N VAL A 48 -2.51 -6.35 -11.13
CA VAL A 48 -1.46 -6.07 -10.13
C VAL A 48 -1.53 -4.59 -9.74
N PHE A 49 -1.64 -3.69 -10.71
CA PHE A 49 -1.77 -2.26 -10.47
C PHE A 49 -2.99 -1.93 -9.61
N GLN A 50 -4.17 -2.45 -9.95
CA GLN A 50 -5.39 -2.23 -9.18
C GLN A 50 -5.29 -2.78 -7.75
N ARG A 51 -4.66 -3.95 -7.56
CA ARG A 51 -4.48 -4.53 -6.23
C ARG A 51 -3.58 -3.67 -5.36
N THR A 52 -2.48 -3.14 -5.90
CA THR A 52 -1.57 -2.28 -5.14
C THR A 52 -2.19 -0.93 -4.83
N VAL A 53 -2.86 -0.27 -5.79
CA VAL A 53 -3.58 0.99 -5.54
C VAL A 53 -4.63 0.81 -4.45
N ARG A 54 -5.34 -0.32 -4.45
CA ARG A 54 -6.31 -0.63 -3.39
C ARG A 54 -5.65 -0.82 -2.03
N ILE A 55 -4.46 -1.41 -1.94
CA ILE A 55 -3.74 -1.55 -0.67
C ILE A 55 -3.25 -0.19 -0.17
N SER A 56 -2.64 0.64 -1.03
CA SER A 56 -2.21 1.99 -0.64
C SER A 56 -3.39 2.88 -0.22
N ASN A 57 -4.52 2.78 -0.92
CA ASN A 57 -5.73 3.50 -0.54
C ASN A 57 -6.32 2.99 0.78
N LEU A 58 -6.26 1.68 1.05
CA LEU A 58 -6.65 1.11 2.34
C LEU A 58 -5.69 1.53 3.47
N GLU A 59 -4.40 1.65 3.20
CA GLU A 59 -3.43 2.17 4.18
C GLU A 59 -3.73 3.64 4.52
N MET A 60 -4.06 4.47 3.52
CA MET A 60 -4.50 5.85 3.76
C MET A 60 -5.82 5.91 4.53
N GLU A 61 -6.81 5.09 4.17
CA GLU A 61 -8.12 5.03 4.85
C GLU A 61 -7.98 4.56 6.31
N VAL A 62 -7.09 3.59 6.58
CA VAL A 62 -6.78 3.12 7.94
C VAL A 62 -6.02 4.19 8.73
N LEU A 63 -5.08 4.91 8.10
CA LEU A 63 -4.37 6.02 8.75
C LEU A 63 -5.31 7.17 9.11
N ASP A 64 -6.18 7.58 8.18
CA ASP A 64 -7.22 8.60 8.42
C ASP A 64 -8.14 8.16 9.57
N THR A 65 -8.55 6.89 9.60
CA THR A 65 -9.35 6.32 10.70
C THR A 65 -8.60 6.35 12.03
N ILE A 66 -7.31 6.01 12.06
CA ILE A 66 -6.50 6.04 13.28
C ILE A 66 -6.33 7.48 13.79
N GLU A 67 -6.11 8.45 12.89
CA GLU A 67 -6.00 9.86 13.26
C GLU A 67 -7.31 10.38 13.86
N GLU A 68 -8.46 10.14 13.22
CA GLU A 68 -9.78 10.52 13.75
C GLU A 68 -10.06 9.90 15.14
N HIS A 69 -9.62 8.66 15.37
CA HIS A 69 -9.80 8.00 16.66
C HIS A 69 -8.73 8.36 17.71
N SER A 70 -7.61 8.95 17.29
CA SER A 70 -6.55 9.42 18.19
C SER A 70 -6.87 10.77 18.84
N GLU A 71 -7.67 11.62 18.17
CA GLU A 71 -8.14 12.90 18.72
C GLU A 71 -9.11 12.71 19.91
N GLY A 72 -9.80 11.57 20.00
CA GLY A 72 -10.61 11.21 21.17
C GLY A 72 -9.82 10.62 22.35
N ALA A 73 -8.56 10.22 22.15
CA ALA A 73 -7.73 9.59 23.18
C ALA A 73 -7.01 10.61 24.08
N THR A 74 -6.78 11.83 23.60
CA THR A 74 -6.17 12.93 24.36
C THR A 74 -7.11 13.47 25.44
N GLU A 75 -8.43 13.47 25.21
CA GLU A 75 -9.42 13.91 26.20
C GLU A 75 -9.51 12.96 27.41
N PHE A 76 -9.32 11.64 27.20
CA PHE A 76 -9.31 10.65 28.27
C PHE A 76 -8.05 10.72 29.15
N GLN A 77 -6.89 11.08 28.57
CA GLN A 77 -5.65 11.25 29.32
C GLN A 77 -5.66 12.52 30.22
N ALA A 78 -6.35 13.58 29.80
CA ALA A 78 -6.48 14.80 30.61
C ALA A 78 -7.33 14.59 31.89
N SER A 79 -8.33 13.71 31.83
CA SER A 79 -9.16 13.36 33.00
C SER A 79 -8.36 12.59 34.06
N ASN A 80 -7.55 11.61 33.65
CA ASN A 80 -6.70 10.84 34.58
C ASN A 80 -5.59 11.68 35.22
N ALA A 81 -4.98 12.62 34.47
CA ALA A 81 -3.97 13.53 35.03
C ALA A 81 -4.54 14.49 36.10
N THR A 82 -5.85 14.72 36.09
CA THR A 82 -6.58 15.53 37.07
C THR A 82 -6.95 14.69 38.31
N VAL A 83 -7.39 13.44 38.11
CA VAL A 83 -7.66 12.49 39.20
C VAL A 83 -6.39 12.11 39.96
N CYS A 84 -5.26 11.90 39.27
CA CYS A 84 -3.97 11.62 39.92
C CYS A 84 -3.43 12.80 40.74
N ARG A 85 -3.85 14.04 40.45
CA ARG A 85 -3.42 15.24 41.19
C ARG A 85 -4.20 15.45 42.49
N MET A 86 -5.48 15.05 42.54
CA MET A 86 -6.33 15.14 43.73
C MET A 86 -6.04 14.07 44.80
N LEU A 87 -5.23 13.05 44.51
CA LEU A 87 -4.87 11.99 45.46
C LEU A 87 -3.53 12.23 46.18
N HIS A 88 -2.91 13.39 45.95
CA HIS A 88 -1.61 13.79 46.52
C HIS A 88 -1.65 15.14 47.26
N GLU A 89 -2.81 15.50 47.81
CA GLU A 89 -2.99 16.54 48.85
C GLU A 89 -3.57 15.89 50.12
#